data_AF-A0A9D9W844-F1
#
_entry.id   AF-A0A9D9W844-F1
#
_cell.length_a   1.000
_cell.length_b   1.000
_cell.length_c   1.000
_cell.angle_alpha   90.00
_cell.angle_beta   90.00
_cell.angle_gamma   90.00
#
_symmetry.space_group_name_H-M   'P 1'
#
loop_
_entity.id
_entity.type
_entity.pdbx_description
1 polymer ?
#
loop_
_entity_poly.entity_id
_entity_poly.type
_entity_poly.pdbx_seq_one_letter_code
_entity_poly.pdbx_strand_id
1 'polypeptide(L)'
;EHNVTQTIKGSVTTLGTYNYTTTTINGVTFSGSGTFTATGEQLVVLTATGTPTASGSSVSFNLNTTPTCGFNRTIINVCSNGTSIIATHDCSTSSVGSMTQGTAIPSNTVTQTITVNVTTVGTYNFTATSTTEVGVTFSASGTFSAPTGSKTVVLKATGTPSTLGTHTYTLNTTPNCSFTRSTGTIPGVISLATVSNTYIASVYDVDYLPYSSPTTTATTATSVAADGVSEATTINVQGSIPTTGKTIYLIVSATTDGTLPAYTSPTITIPAEFTEDNISRDLKLSWASQIFYSTTKRIVAKIEAVGGTLNLKKLDLNTGNGNDNLGVLVGTLSYVRNNNNELGTLNLRLMPGIPDKMFGVADNNFSTTSHLMLYLPIEAEDGNTWLNHNLGAYYTKISHANFNPNQQATNSTDYLAYGSLFQWGRKADGHELINYTSNTAGTPVTTAVTATLSDNPSDAKFIQAEEWRVTPDNTLWATESSVNNPCPAGFIVPDETQLFNLFSVAAITDPIRDNNILKFSAPGIRYNYLTGITIPVIGGAYYRTRSASIPGKSGTRAFNGGASSPRGNGCPVRCIKN
;
A
#
# COMPACT_ATOMS: atom_id res chain seq x y z
N GLU A 1 -48.21 21.67 11.44
CA GLU A 1 -48.90 22.79 10.78
C GLU A 1 -48.66 22.68 9.27
N HIS A 2 -49.72 22.61 8.47
CA HIS A 2 -49.61 22.33 7.04
C HIS A 2 -49.56 23.64 6.24
N ASN A 3 -48.37 24.01 5.73
CA ASN A 3 -48.12 25.22 4.91
C ASN A 3 -48.49 25.06 3.43
N VAL A 4 -49.46 24.21 3.08
CA VAL A 4 -49.82 23.99 1.67
C VAL A 4 -50.79 25.10 1.22
N THR A 5 -50.33 25.96 0.33
CA THR A 5 -51.13 27.06 -0.24
C THR A 5 -51.20 27.01 -1.76
N GLN A 6 -52.25 27.56 -2.36
CA GLN A 6 -52.40 27.76 -3.79
C GLN A 6 -52.69 29.23 -4.05
N THR A 7 -51.89 29.89 -4.89
CA THR A 7 -52.21 31.25 -5.33
C THR A 7 -53.02 31.19 -6.63
N ILE A 8 -54.12 31.92 -6.66
CA ILE A 8 -54.96 32.14 -7.84
C ILE A 8 -54.94 33.63 -8.20
N LYS A 9 -55.27 33.94 -9.47
CA LYS A 9 -55.32 35.30 -9.99
C LYS A 9 -56.72 35.61 -10.49
N GLY A 10 -57.29 36.76 -10.10
CA GLY A 10 -58.61 37.22 -10.55
C GLY A 10 -58.60 38.70 -10.91
N SER A 11 -59.35 39.08 -11.94
CA SER A 11 -59.53 40.49 -12.34
C SER A 11 -60.72 41.09 -11.62
N VAL A 12 -60.47 42.02 -10.69
CA VAL A 12 -61.48 42.66 -9.85
C VAL A 12 -61.98 43.93 -10.53
N THR A 13 -63.24 43.93 -10.94
CA THR A 13 -63.91 45.11 -11.53
C THR A 13 -64.64 45.96 -10.50
N THR A 14 -65.03 45.37 -9.37
CA THR A 14 -65.74 46.02 -8.26
C THR A 14 -65.13 45.59 -6.94
N LEU A 15 -64.85 46.56 -6.05
CA LEU A 15 -64.34 46.28 -4.71
C LEU A 15 -65.37 45.54 -3.86
N GLY A 16 -64.91 44.64 -3.00
CA GLY A 16 -65.81 43.86 -2.15
C GLY A 16 -65.10 42.72 -1.44
N THR A 17 -65.85 42.04 -0.57
CA THR A 17 -65.37 40.84 0.12
C THR A 17 -65.44 39.62 -0.79
N TYR A 18 -64.45 38.74 -0.70
CA TYR A 18 -64.47 37.43 -1.33
C TYR A 18 -64.37 36.32 -0.28
N ASN A 19 -64.95 35.17 -0.60
CA ASN A 19 -64.81 33.95 0.19
C ASN A 19 -64.78 32.75 -0.77
N TYR A 20 -63.57 32.34 -1.12
CA TYR A 20 -63.35 31.22 -2.00
C TYR A 20 -63.15 29.95 -1.18
N THR A 21 -63.86 28.91 -1.56
CA THR A 21 -63.67 27.55 -1.06
C THR A 21 -63.76 26.58 -2.21
N THR A 22 -62.96 25.52 -2.14
CA THR A 22 -63.13 24.36 -3.01
C THR A 22 -64.14 23.42 -2.39
N THR A 23 -64.67 22.49 -3.17
CA THR A 23 -65.26 21.28 -2.61
C THR A 23 -64.19 20.48 -1.86
N THR A 24 -64.60 19.80 -0.77
CA THR A 24 -63.71 18.86 -0.08
C THR A 24 -63.48 17.66 -0.99
N ILE A 25 -62.23 17.42 -1.38
CA ILE A 25 -61.86 16.25 -2.20
C ILE A 25 -60.76 15.48 -1.50
N ASN A 26 -60.96 14.18 -1.33
CA ASN A 26 -60.07 13.28 -0.58
C ASN A 26 -59.70 13.84 0.81
N GLY A 27 -60.66 14.44 1.51
CA GLY A 27 -60.47 15.00 2.86
C GLY A 27 -59.72 16.33 2.92
N VAL A 28 -59.41 16.96 1.78
CA VAL A 28 -58.72 18.26 1.69
C VAL A 28 -59.64 19.33 1.11
N THR A 29 -59.58 20.53 1.68
CA THR A 29 -60.31 21.71 1.21
C THR A 29 -59.36 22.91 1.14
N PHE A 30 -59.36 23.64 0.04
CA PHE A 30 -58.66 24.92 -0.06
C PHE A 30 -59.64 26.07 0.15
N SER A 31 -59.31 27.01 1.03
CA SER A 31 -60.12 28.19 1.26
C SER A 31 -59.29 29.45 1.41
N GLY A 32 -59.88 30.59 1.05
CA GLY A 32 -59.30 31.91 1.23
C GLY A 32 -60.39 32.97 1.21
N SER A 33 -60.37 33.88 2.18
CA SER A 33 -61.33 34.98 2.29
C SER A 33 -60.59 36.30 2.52
N GLY A 34 -61.24 37.41 2.18
CA GLY A 34 -60.64 38.74 2.29
C GLY A 34 -61.50 39.83 1.67
N THR A 35 -60.92 41.02 1.52
CA THR A 35 -61.55 42.17 0.86
C THR A 35 -60.62 42.71 -0.21
N PHE A 36 -61.12 42.87 -1.43
CA PHE A 36 -60.39 43.57 -2.48
C PHE A 36 -60.45 45.07 -2.22
N THR A 37 -59.28 45.70 -2.07
CA THR A 37 -59.12 47.13 -1.81
C THR A 37 -58.71 47.92 -3.06
N ALA A 38 -58.43 47.24 -4.17
CA ALA A 38 -58.11 47.82 -5.47
C ALA A 38 -58.75 47.02 -6.63
N THR A 39 -59.08 47.71 -7.72
CA THR A 39 -59.52 47.10 -8.99
C THR A 39 -58.31 46.63 -9.81
N GLY A 40 -58.55 45.85 -10.86
CA GLY A 40 -57.49 45.24 -11.68
C GLY A 40 -57.12 43.82 -11.23
N GLU A 41 -55.99 43.32 -11.67
CA GLU A 41 -55.55 41.96 -11.35
C GLU A 41 -55.11 41.84 -9.89
N GLN A 42 -55.77 40.95 -9.13
CA GLN A 42 -55.48 40.67 -7.73
C GLN A 42 -55.07 39.20 -7.54
N LEU A 43 -54.13 38.96 -6.63
CA LEU A 43 -53.71 37.62 -6.22
C LEU A 43 -54.45 37.20 -4.95
N VAL A 44 -54.90 35.95 -4.90
CA VAL A 44 -55.54 35.37 -3.72
C VAL A 44 -54.83 34.08 -3.34
N VAL A 45 -54.42 33.98 -2.07
CA VAL A 45 -53.80 32.78 -1.51
C VAL A 45 -54.87 31.94 -0.83
N LEU A 46 -55.04 30.72 -1.31
CA LEU A 46 -55.89 29.70 -0.70
C LEU A 46 -55.04 28.79 0.18
N THR A 47 -55.50 28.48 1.37
CA THR A 47 -54.80 27.58 2.31
C THR A 47 -55.53 26.25 2.38
N ALA A 48 -54.79 25.14 2.30
CA ALA A 48 -55.34 23.80 2.44
C ALA A 48 -55.65 23.48 3.91
N THR A 49 -56.78 22.81 4.14
CA THR A 49 -57.19 22.28 5.44
C THR A 49 -57.67 20.83 5.28
N GLY A 50 -57.64 20.05 6.36
CA GLY A 50 -58.04 18.64 6.39
C GLY A 50 -56.88 17.63 6.31
N THR A 51 -57.22 16.35 6.35
CA THR A 51 -56.28 15.23 6.28
C THR A 51 -56.55 14.44 4.99
N PRO A 52 -55.56 14.31 4.09
CA PRO A 52 -55.75 13.56 2.86
C PRO A 52 -56.11 12.08 3.14
N THR A 53 -57.18 11.57 2.54
CA THR A 53 -57.66 10.18 2.74
C THR A 53 -57.19 9.19 1.68
N ALA A 54 -56.72 9.68 0.52
CA ALA A 54 -56.18 8.86 -0.55
C ALA A 54 -55.07 9.61 -1.30
N SER A 55 -53.97 8.93 -1.62
CA SER A 55 -52.86 9.46 -2.43
C SER A 55 -52.96 9.02 -3.88
N GLY A 56 -52.32 9.77 -4.79
CA GLY A 56 -51.82 9.19 -6.02
C GLY A 56 -52.43 9.59 -7.36
N SER A 57 -53.36 10.56 -7.38
CA SER A 57 -53.89 11.16 -8.61
C SER A 57 -53.82 12.69 -8.54
N SER A 58 -53.60 13.33 -9.68
CA SER A 58 -53.84 14.78 -9.82
C SER A 58 -55.35 15.02 -9.75
N VAL A 59 -55.80 15.75 -8.74
CA VAL A 59 -57.21 16.01 -8.51
C VAL A 59 -57.51 17.49 -8.76
N SER A 60 -58.60 17.77 -9.47
CA SER A 60 -59.05 19.13 -9.75
C SER A 60 -59.84 19.67 -8.57
N PHE A 61 -59.34 20.75 -7.98
CA PHE A 61 -60.00 21.51 -6.94
C PHE A 61 -60.71 22.70 -7.58
N ASN A 62 -62.03 22.62 -7.67
CA ASN A 62 -62.85 23.66 -8.28
C ASN A 62 -63.37 24.62 -7.21
N LEU A 63 -63.28 25.92 -7.45
CA LEU A 63 -63.77 26.97 -6.56
C LEU A 63 -65.27 27.15 -6.69
N ASN A 64 -65.89 27.63 -5.62
CA ASN A 64 -67.29 28.08 -5.53
C ASN A 64 -67.58 29.38 -6.30
N THR A 65 -67.04 29.51 -7.52
CA THR A 65 -67.19 30.68 -8.39
C THR A 65 -67.98 30.34 -9.65
N THR A 66 -68.60 31.36 -10.26
CA THR A 66 -69.34 31.24 -11.53
C THR A 66 -68.87 32.35 -12.49
N PRO A 67 -68.28 32.04 -13.65
CA PRO A 67 -67.86 30.71 -14.10
C PRO A 67 -66.79 30.10 -13.18
N THR A 68 -66.77 28.76 -13.10
CA THR A 68 -65.89 28.05 -12.16
C THR A 68 -64.43 28.19 -12.58
N CYS A 69 -63.57 28.47 -11.60
CA CYS A 69 -62.11 28.39 -11.72
C CYS A 69 -61.62 27.20 -10.89
N GLY A 70 -60.74 26.38 -11.46
CA GLY A 70 -60.18 25.22 -10.79
C GLY A 70 -58.68 25.10 -11.00
N PHE A 71 -58.02 24.37 -10.10
CA PHE A 71 -56.59 24.06 -10.18
C PHE A 71 -56.35 22.61 -9.79
N ASN A 72 -55.31 22.01 -10.35
CA ASN A 72 -54.96 20.62 -10.10
C ASN A 72 -53.92 20.52 -8.97
N ARG A 73 -54.13 19.60 -8.03
CA ARG A 73 -53.12 19.22 -7.03
C ARG A 73 -53.01 17.71 -6.93
N THR A 74 -51.79 17.23 -6.77
CA THR A 74 -51.50 15.82 -6.50
C THR A 74 -51.32 15.62 -5.00
N ILE A 75 -52.02 14.65 -4.43
CA ILE A 75 -51.81 14.22 -3.04
C ILE A 75 -50.65 13.23 -3.02
N ILE A 76 -49.56 13.62 -2.38
CA ILE A 76 -48.38 12.77 -2.16
C ILE A 76 -48.54 11.94 -0.89
N ASN A 77 -47.99 10.73 -0.89
CA ASN A 77 -47.90 9.90 0.29
C ASN A 77 -46.52 10.04 0.94
N VAL A 78 -46.46 10.36 2.22
CA VAL A 78 -45.19 10.49 2.97
C VAL A 78 -44.42 9.16 3.08
N CYS A 79 -45.01 8.00 2.79
CA CYS A 79 -44.26 6.74 2.73
C CYS A 79 -43.37 6.61 1.48
N SER A 80 -43.68 7.33 0.40
CA SER A 80 -42.94 7.31 -0.88
C SER A 80 -42.45 8.69 -1.34
N ASN A 81 -42.95 9.77 -0.73
CA ASN A 81 -42.86 11.15 -1.21
C ASN A 81 -43.26 11.32 -2.69
N GLY A 82 -44.12 10.43 -3.17
CA GLY A 82 -44.69 10.41 -4.50
C GLY A 82 -46.12 9.91 -4.45
N THR A 83 -46.58 9.25 -5.52
CA THR A 83 -47.95 8.73 -5.63
C THR A 83 -48.11 7.27 -5.21
N SER A 84 -47.00 6.53 -5.06
CA SER A 84 -47.05 5.12 -4.65
C SER A 84 -47.34 4.94 -3.15
N ILE A 85 -47.89 3.78 -2.79
CA ILE A 85 -48.12 3.36 -1.39
C ILE A 85 -47.22 2.18 -1.08
N ILE A 86 -46.49 2.29 0.04
CA ILE A 86 -45.49 1.33 0.50
C ILE A 86 -45.90 0.83 1.88
N ALA A 87 -45.96 -0.50 2.03
CA ALA A 87 -46.32 -1.14 3.30
C ALA A 87 -45.11 -1.29 4.23
N THR A 88 -43.95 -1.65 3.70
CA THR A 88 -42.72 -1.89 4.48
C THR A 88 -41.48 -1.44 3.74
N HIS A 89 -40.45 -1.06 4.51
CA HIS A 89 -39.12 -0.70 4.04
C HIS A 89 -38.08 -1.61 4.69
N ASP A 90 -37.15 -2.11 3.89
CA ASP A 90 -35.91 -2.76 4.32
C ASP A 90 -34.74 -1.98 3.70
N CYS A 91 -34.01 -1.22 4.51
CA CYS A 91 -33.00 -0.27 4.02
C CYS A 91 -31.58 -0.81 4.00
N SER A 92 -31.36 -2.03 4.49
CA SER A 92 -30.01 -2.59 4.69
C SER A 92 -29.69 -3.73 3.74
N THR A 93 -30.28 -3.76 2.54
CA THR A 93 -30.23 -4.96 1.69
C THR A 93 -28.88 -5.18 1.00
N SER A 94 -28.28 -4.14 0.42
CA SER A 94 -26.96 -4.24 -0.22
C SER A 94 -26.35 -2.86 -0.41
N SER A 95 -25.02 -2.78 -0.52
CA SER A 95 -24.31 -1.52 -0.75
C SER A 95 -23.12 -1.71 -1.68
N VAL A 96 -22.79 -0.67 -2.45
CA VAL A 96 -21.62 -0.63 -3.34
C VAL A 96 -20.85 0.67 -3.11
N GLY A 97 -19.53 0.62 -3.27
CA GLY A 97 -18.63 1.76 -3.16
C GLY A 97 -18.23 2.12 -1.74
N SER A 98 -17.23 3.00 -1.63
CA SER A 98 -16.73 3.55 -0.37
C SER A 98 -16.72 5.07 -0.42
N MET A 99 -16.84 5.71 0.74
CA MET A 99 -16.75 7.17 0.86
C MET A 99 -15.40 7.54 1.44
N THR A 100 -14.69 8.46 0.79
CA THR A 100 -13.39 8.96 1.25
C THR A 100 -13.53 10.42 1.63
N GLN A 101 -13.06 10.77 2.83
CA GLN A 101 -13.15 12.13 3.36
C GLN A 101 -12.50 13.13 2.39
N GLY A 102 -13.18 14.26 2.16
CA GLY A 102 -12.72 15.33 1.28
C GLY A 102 -12.75 15.00 -0.22
N THR A 103 -13.16 13.79 -0.61
CA THR A 103 -13.24 13.38 -2.02
C THR A 103 -14.67 13.40 -2.51
N ALA A 104 -14.97 14.22 -3.51
CA ALA A 104 -16.30 14.26 -4.11
C ALA A 104 -16.68 12.89 -4.67
N ILE A 105 -17.89 12.42 -4.36
CA ILE A 105 -18.39 11.11 -4.81
C ILE A 105 -18.67 11.16 -6.31
N PRO A 106 -17.97 10.36 -7.16
CA PRO A 106 -18.28 10.31 -8.58
C PRO A 106 -19.68 9.71 -8.83
N SER A 107 -20.34 10.13 -9.90
CA SER A 107 -21.70 9.67 -10.18
C SER A 107 -21.78 8.14 -10.30
N ASN A 108 -22.75 7.55 -9.59
CA ASN A 108 -23.06 6.11 -9.59
C ASN A 108 -21.99 5.17 -8.97
N THR A 109 -20.97 5.67 -8.28
CA THR A 109 -19.93 4.79 -7.68
C THR A 109 -20.26 4.33 -6.26
N VAL A 110 -21.03 5.13 -5.52
CA VAL A 110 -21.48 4.82 -4.16
C VAL A 110 -22.99 4.72 -4.15
N THR A 111 -23.51 3.53 -3.87
CA THR A 111 -24.95 3.25 -3.88
C THR A 111 -25.38 2.44 -2.67
N GLN A 112 -26.64 2.63 -2.26
CA GLN A 112 -27.32 1.84 -1.26
C GLN A 112 -28.58 1.26 -1.90
N THR A 113 -28.72 -0.07 -1.87
CA THR A 113 -29.96 -0.73 -2.28
C THR A 113 -30.87 -0.85 -1.07
N ILE A 114 -32.14 -0.55 -1.29
CA ILE A 114 -33.24 -0.78 -0.35
C ILE A 114 -34.30 -1.64 -1.03
N THR A 115 -35.09 -2.35 -0.25
CA THR A 115 -36.25 -3.11 -0.71
C THR A 115 -37.51 -2.54 -0.08
N VAL A 116 -38.55 -2.34 -0.88
CA VAL A 116 -39.83 -1.80 -0.43
C VAL A 116 -40.96 -2.70 -0.91
N ASN A 117 -41.98 -2.91 -0.08
CA ASN A 117 -43.18 -3.64 -0.47
C ASN A 117 -44.26 -2.66 -0.96
N VAL A 118 -44.47 -2.60 -2.27
CA VAL A 118 -45.39 -1.64 -2.91
C VAL A 118 -46.79 -2.23 -2.98
N THR A 119 -47.77 -1.58 -2.35
CA THR A 119 -49.19 -1.99 -2.38
C THR A 119 -50.00 -1.19 -3.41
N THR A 120 -49.52 -0.01 -3.82
CA THR A 120 -50.11 0.77 -4.91
C THR A 120 -49.00 1.36 -5.77
N VAL A 121 -49.07 1.09 -7.08
CA VAL A 121 -48.13 1.59 -8.09
C VAL A 121 -48.19 3.12 -8.19
N GLY A 122 -47.08 3.74 -8.59
CA GLY A 122 -46.97 5.21 -8.63
C GLY A 122 -45.53 5.69 -8.54
N THR A 123 -45.34 7.00 -8.47
CA THR A 123 -44.03 7.63 -8.33
C THR A 123 -43.49 7.51 -6.90
N TYR A 124 -42.17 7.64 -6.78
CA TYR A 124 -41.48 7.75 -5.50
C TYR A 124 -40.32 8.75 -5.61
N ASN A 125 -39.94 9.36 -4.49
CA ASN A 125 -38.80 10.27 -4.38
C ASN A 125 -38.15 10.15 -3.00
N PHE A 126 -37.14 9.30 -2.89
CA PHE A 126 -36.42 9.03 -1.66
C PHE A 126 -35.18 9.89 -1.54
N THR A 127 -34.97 10.43 -0.36
CA THR A 127 -33.70 11.01 0.07
C THR A 127 -33.36 10.49 1.46
N ALA A 128 -32.11 10.07 1.68
CA ALA A 128 -31.58 9.76 3.00
C ALA A 128 -30.41 10.69 3.33
N THR A 129 -30.46 11.27 4.53
CA THR A 129 -29.46 12.22 5.05
C THR A 129 -28.96 11.76 6.40
N SER A 130 -27.78 12.23 6.81
CA SER A 130 -27.19 11.97 8.12
C SER A 130 -26.89 13.28 8.85
N THR A 131 -27.13 13.32 10.15
CA THR A 131 -26.75 14.46 11.00
C THR A 131 -25.25 14.48 11.33
N THR A 132 -24.58 13.33 11.23
CA THR A 132 -23.14 13.20 11.50
C THR A 132 -22.28 13.26 10.24
N GLU A 133 -22.90 13.22 9.06
CA GLU A 133 -22.27 13.46 7.75
C GLU A 133 -23.23 14.29 6.87
N VAL A 134 -23.11 15.61 6.99
CA VAL A 134 -23.97 16.56 6.26
C VAL A 134 -23.52 16.71 4.80
N GLY A 135 -22.29 16.32 4.48
CA GLY A 135 -21.71 16.45 3.14
C GLY A 135 -22.22 15.46 2.11
N VAL A 136 -23.02 14.46 2.50
CA VAL A 136 -23.49 13.39 1.62
C VAL A 136 -25.00 13.22 1.69
N THR A 137 -25.63 13.05 0.54
CA THR A 137 -27.06 12.69 0.43
C THR A 137 -27.23 11.50 -0.51
N PHE A 138 -27.98 10.49 -0.08
CA PHE A 138 -28.40 9.38 -0.90
C PHE A 138 -29.80 9.67 -1.46
N SER A 139 -29.99 9.55 -2.78
CA SER A 139 -31.30 9.82 -3.39
C SER A 139 -31.67 8.83 -4.50
N ALA A 140 -32.98 8.62 -4.67
CA ALA A 140 -33.54 7.96 -5.86
C ALA A 140 -34.97 8.43 -6.10
N SER A 141 -35.31 8.65 -7.36
CA SER A 141 -36.68 8.93 -7.78
C SER A 141 -37.06 8.07 -8.97
N GLY A 142 -38.31 7.68 -9.07
CA GLY A 142 -38.78 6.84 -10.16
C GLY A 142 -40.26 6.53 -10.09
N THR A 143 -40.68 5.48 -10.79
CA THR A 143 -42.07 4.99 -10.80
C THR A 143 -42.07 3.48 -10.59
N PHE A 144 -42.91 3.00 -9.68
CA PHE A 144 -43.24 1.59 -9.56
C PHE A 144 -44.37 1.26 -10.53
N SER A 145 -44.14 0.26 -11.38
CA SER A 145 -45.14 -0.29 -12.30
C SER A 145 -45.64 -1.65 -11.81
N ALA A 146 -46.80 -2.07 -12.32
CA ALA A 146 -47.36 -3.38 -12.01
C ALA A 146 -46.41 -4.53 -12.36
N PRO A 147 -46.46 -5.67 -11.66
CA PRO A 147 -47.33 -5.96 -10.51
C PRO A 147 -46.85 -5.29 -9.22
N THR A 148 -47.73 -5.15 -8.23
CA THR A 148 -47.40 -4.79 -6.84
C THR A 148 -46.51 -5.86 -6.18
N GLY A 149 -45.99 -5.59 -4.99
CA GLY A 149 -45.13 -6.49 -4.22
C GLY A 149 -43.74 -5.91 -3.95
N SER A 150 -42.80 -6.80 -3.64
CA SER A 150 -41.41 -6.43 -3.32
C SER A 150 -40.70 -5.82 -4.53
N LYS A 151 -40.15 -4.61 -4.36
CA LYS A 151 -39.38 -3.86 -5.37
C LYS A 151 -38.06 -3.40 -4.77
N THR A 152 -37.00 -3.40 -5.56
CA THR A 152 -35.70 -2.85 -5.18
C THR A 152 -35.56 -1.41 -5.67
N VAL A 153 -34.90 -0.58 -4.88
CA VAL A 153 -34.54 0.80 -5.25
C VAL A 153 -33.09 1.04 -4.90
N VAL A 154 -32.34 1.59 -5.87
CA VAL A 154 -30.92 1.91 -5.72
C VAL A 154 -30.78 3.40 -5.46
N LEU A 155 -30.51 3.77 -4.21
CA LEU A 155 -30.16 5.11 -3.80
C LEU A 155 -28.72 5.42 -4.22
N LYS A 156 -28.52 6.58 -4.85
CA LYS A 156 -27.21 7.04 -5.32
C LYS A 156 -26.70 8.15 -4.40
N ALA A 157 -25.49 8.01 -3.90
CA ALA A 157 -24.86 9.04 -3.09
C ALA A 157 -24.33 10.18 -3.97
N THR A 158 -24.42 11.40 -3.46
CA THR A 158 -23.84 12.61 -4.04
C THR A 158 -23.27 13.48 -2.92
N GLY A 159 -22.34 14.36 -3.27
CA GLY A 159 -21.69 15.28 -2.32
C GLY A 159 -20.23 14.93 -2.03
N THR A 160 -19.68 15.55 -1.00
CA THR A 160 -18.28 15.39 -0.57
C THR A 160 -18.28 15.04 0.92
N PRO A 161 -17.92 13.80 1.31
CA PRO A 161 -17.84 13.39 2.71
C PRO A 161 -16.89 14.29 3.49
N SER A 162 -17.26 14.65 4.71
CA SER A 162 -16.56 15.66 5.52
C SER A 162 -16.12 15.13 6.89
N THR A 163 -16.82 14.13 7.41
CA THR A 163 -16.60 13.53 8.72
C THR A 163 -16.15 12.08 8.56
N LEU A 164 -15.21 11.62 9.39
CA LEU A 164 -14.79 10.23 9.43
C LEU A 164 -15.72 9.38 10.30
N GLY A 165 -15.79 8.08 10.02
CA GLY A 165 -16.48 7.10 10.86
C GLY A 165 -17.74 6.54 10.21
N THR A 166 -18.59 5.90 11.03
CA THR A 166 -19.84 5.29 10.58
C THR A 166 -21.01 6.22 10.85
N HIS A 167 -21.81 6.47 9.81
CA HIS A 167 -22.91 7.42 9.82
C HIS A 167 -24.23 6.70 9.53
N THR A 168 -25.28 7.04 10.27
CA THR A 168 -26.64 6.55 10.03
C THR A 168 -27.36 7.53 9.10
N TYR A 169 -27.84 7.02 7.98
CA TYR A 169 -28.64 7.74 7.00
C TYR A 169 -30.10 7.33 7.15
N THR A 170 -30.99 8.30 7.33
CA THR A 170 -32.43 8.06 7.53
C THR A 170 -33.22 8.59 6.34
N LEU A 171 -34.09 7.75 5.78
CA LEU A 171 -35.00 8.13 4.70
C LEU A 171 -35.99 9.21 5.14
N ASN A 172 -36.33 10.10 4.22
CA ASN A 172 -37.37 11.12 4.36
C ASN A 172 -38.81 10.56 4.31
N THR A 173 -39.03 9.31 4.67
CA THR A 173 -40.32 8.62 4.59
C THR A 173 -40.98 8.47 5.96
N THR A 174 -42.30 8.23 5.98
CA THR A 174 -43.03 7.81 7.18
C THR A 174 -43.81 6.52 6.89
N PRO A 175 -43.57 5.40 7.60
CA PRO A 175 -42.51 5.21 8.61
C PRO A 175 -41.12 5.42 8.02
N ASN A 176 -40.19 5.84 8.88
CA ASN A 176 -38.80 6.05 8.49
C ASN A 176 -38.06 4.71 8.45
N CYS A 177 -36.95 4.70 7.73
CA CYS A 177 -36.09 3.53 7.61
C CYS A 177 -34.66 4.03 7.41
N SER A 178 -33.68 3.33 7.97
CA SER A 178 -32.30 3.82 8.05
C SER A 178 -31.28 2.74 7.73
N PHE A 179 -30.10 3.16 7.31
CA PHE A 179 -28.95 2.31 7.00
C PHE A 179 -27.66 3.02 7.40
N THR A 180 -26.57 2.27 7.54
CA THR A 180 -25.27 2.83 7.92
C THR A 180 -24.29 2.82 6.76
N ARG A 181 -23.45 3.85 6.65
CA ARG A 181 -22.31 3.91 5.73
C ARG A 181 -21.11 4.56 6.41
N SER A 182 -19.91 4.13 6.03
CA SER A 182 -18.68 4.61 6.64
C SER A 182 -17.85 5.47 5.69
N THR A 183 -17.27 6.53 6.24
CA THR A 183 -16.30 7.42 5.58
C THR A 183 -14.89 7.13 6.11
N GLY A 184 -13.97 6.81 5.20
CA GLY A 184 -12.57 6.52 5.51
C GLY A 184 -11.61 7.62 5.06
N THR A 185 -10.39 7.60 5.62
CA THR A 185 -9.28 8.46 5.16
C THR A 185 -8.61 7.89 3.90
N ILE A 186 -8.59 6.56 3.79
CA ILE A 186 -7.98 5.82 2.67
C ILE A 186 -9.10 5.31 1.76
N PRO A 187 -8.98 5.41 0.42
CA PRO A 187 -9.98 4.87 -0.49
C PRO A 187 -10.24 3.38 -0.27
N GLY A 188 -11.51 2.93 -0.33
CA GLY A 188 -11.88 1.53 -0.12
C GLY A 188 -11.46 0.55 -1.22
N VAL A 189 -10.68 1.02 -2.20
CA VAL A 189 -10.08 0.22 -3.28
C VAL A 189 -8.57 0.02 -3.09
N ILE A 190 -7.99 0.53 -2.00
CA ILE A 190 -6.59 0.33 -1.63
C ILE A 190 -6.47 0.05 -0.12
N SER A 191 -5.59 -0.88 0.24
CA SER A 191 -5.22 -1.14 1.63
C SER A 191 -3.70 -1.18 1.77
N LEU A 192 -3.20 -0.61 2.86
CA LEU A 192 -1.80 -0.65 3.25
C LEU A 192 -1.56 -1.86 4.18
N ALA A 193 -0.31 -2.32 4.24
CA ALA A 193 0.12 -3.40 5.11
C ALA A 193 -0.26 -3.17 6.58
N THR A 194 -0.48 -4.26 7.33
CA THR A 194 -0.79 -4.18 8.77
C THR A 194 0.46 -3.87 9.59
N VAL A 195 1.59 -4.44 9.21
CA VAL A 195 2.90 -4.23 9.86
C VAL A 195 3.91 -4.01 8.76
N SER A 196 4.75 -3.00 8.92
CA SER A 196 5.91 -2.74 8.07
C SER A 196 7.14 -2.49 8.94
N ASN A 197 8.31 -2.89 8.46
CA ASN A 197 9.58 -2.59 9.13
C ASN A 197 10.45 -1.74 8.20
N THR A 198 11.11 -0.74 8.77
CA THR A 198 12.16 0.02 8.08
C THR A 198 13.44 -0.06 8.90
N TYR A 199 14.54 -0.43 8.25
CA TYR A 199 15.82 -0.67 8.89
C TYR A 199 16.80 0.44 8.54
N ILE A 200 17.53 0.91 9.55
CA ILE A 200 18.62 1.86 9.40
C ILE A 200 19.89 1.23 9.97
N ALA A 201 20.93 1.15 9.14
CA ALA A 201 22.25 0.76 9.61
C ALA A 201 22.87 1.90 10.42
N SER A 202 23.36 1.62 11.62
CA SER A 202 24.20 2.53 12.40
C SER A 202 25.15 1.69 13.25
N VAL A 203 26.45 1.84 13.01
CA VAL A 203 27.48 0.97 13.62
C VAL A 203 28.76 1.75 13.87
N TYR A 204 29.35 1.50 15.04
CA TYR A 204 30.72 1.86 15.34
C TYR A 204 31.36 0.67 16.02
N ASP A 205 32.32 0.06 15.35
CA ASP A 205 32.98 -1.13 15.84
C ASP A 205 34.42 -1.18 15.35
N VAL A 206 35.32 -1.47 16.27
CA VAL A 206 36.77 -1.50 16.05
C VAL A 206 37.36 -2.87 16.30
N ASP A 207 36.65 -3.78 16.97
CA ASP A 207 37.08 -5.12 17.37
C ASP A 207 35.93 -6.13 17.17
N TYR A 208 35.41 -6.17 15.93
CA TYR A 208 34.26 -6.95 15.51
C TYR A 208 34.57 -8.42 15.16
N LEU A 209 35.85 -8.83 15.18
CA LEU A 209 36.29 -10.21 14.97
C LEU A 209 36.88 -10.81 16.26
N PRO A 210 36.70 -12.13 16.48
CA PRO A 210 35.87 -13.05 15.71
C PRO A 210 34.37 -12.76 15.92
N TYR A 211 33.62 -12.70 14.83
CA TYR A 211 32.17 -12.56 14.91
C TYR A 211 31.53 -13.90 15.30
N SER A 212 30.59 -13.83 16.24
CA SER A 212 29.68 -14.94 16.55
C SER A 212 28.25 -14.41 16.57
N SER A 213 27.31 -15.19 16.05
CA SER A 213 25.90 -14.78 16.03
C SER A 213 25.40 -14.53 17.45
N PRO A 214 24.76 -13.38 17.72
CA PRO A 214 24.21 -13.10 19.04
C PRO A 214 23.21 -14.17 19.49
N THR A 215 23.26 -14.55 20.76
CA THR A 215 22.31 -15.52 21.36
C THR A 215 21.20 -14.84 22.16
N THR A 216 21.35 -13.54 22.42
CA THR A 216 20.39 -12.70 23.14
C THR A 216 19.70 -11.71 22.21
N THR A 217 18.62 -11.10 22.68
CA THR A 217 17.97 -9.97 21.98
C THR A 217 18.96 -8.83 21.75
N ALA A 218 18.74 -8.07 20.67
CA ALA A 218 19.56 -6.92 20.31
C ALA A 218 19.59 -5.88 21.44
N THR A 219 20.76 -5.26 21.64
CA THR A 219 20.92 -4.19 22.64
C THR A 219 21.57 -2.95 22.02
N THR A 220 21.53 -1.83 22.76
CA THR A 220 22.25 -0.60 22.43
C THR A 220 23.63 -0.52 23.08
N ALA A 221 24.16 -1.64 23.57
CA ALA A 221 25.51 -1.71 24.10
C ALA A 221 26.52 -1.29 23.03
N THR A 222 27.54 -0.56 23.45
CA THR A 222 28.63 -0.06 22.61
C THR A 222 29.95 -0.58 23.15
N SER A 223 30.95 -0.78 22.29
CA SER A 223 32.30 -1.20 22.71
C SER A 223 32.29 -2.57 23.41
N VAL A 224 31.53 -3.51 22.87
CA VAL A 224 31.49 -4.89 23.36
C VAL A 224 32.61 -5.65 22.66
N ALA A 225 33.71 -5.83 23.38
CA ALA A 225 34.89 -6.47 22.81
C ALA A 225 34.60 -7.90 22.34
N ALA A 226 34.92 -8.21 21.07
CA ALA A 226 34.91 -9.59 20.59
C ALA A 226 36.11 -10.36 21.17
N ASP A 227 37.33 -9.90 20.89
CA ASP A 227 38.57 -10.39 21.51
C ASP A 227 39.44 -9.28 22.13
N GLY A 228 39.01 -8.01 22.02
CA GLY A 228 39.71 -6.84 22.54
C GLY A 228 40.86 -6.34 21.67
N VAL A 229 41.02 -6.87 20.44
CA VAL A 229 42.05 -6.46 19.48
C VAL A 229 41.40 -5.74 18.31
N SER A 230 41.84 -4.51 18.03
CA SER A 230 41.23 -3.75 16.94
C SER A 230 41.58 -4.30 15.55
N GLU A 231 40.60 -4.35 14.65
CA GLU A 231 40.85 -4.65 13.24
C GLU A 231 41.51 -3.49 12.50
N ALA A 232 42.12 -3.83 11.36
CA ALA A 232 42.76 -2.85 10.48
C ALA A 232 41.79 -1.83 9.85
N THR A 233 40.48 -2.11 9.84
CA THR A 233 39.47 -1.21 9.29
C THR A 233 38.35 -1.02 10.30
N THR A 234 38.23 0.18 10.86
CA THR A 234 37.09 0.53 11.72
C THR A 234 35.80 0.59 10.91
N ILE A 235 34.75 -0.04 11.43
CA ILE A 235 33.39 0.14 10.92
C ILE A 235 32.84 1.41 11.55
N ASN A 236 32.49 2.42 10.75
CA ASN A 236 31.91 3.66 11.25
C ASN A 236 30.85 4.19 10.27
N VAL A 237 29.58 3.87 10.57
CA VAL A 237 28.42 4.28 9.79
C VAL A 237 27.42 4.95 10.73
N GLN A 238 27.10 6.22 10.46
CA GLN A 238 26.05 6.94 11.19
C GLN A 238 24.71 6.76 10.47
N GLY A 239 23.77 6.05 11.11
CA GLY A 239 22.37 6.03 10.71
C GLY A 239 21.70 7.35 11.06
N SER A 240 20.99 7.97 10.11
CA SER A 240 20.26 9.21 10.38
C SER A 240 18.95 9.33 9.60
N ILE A 241 18.01 10.07 10.17
CA ILE A 241 16.77 10.51 9.52
C ILE A 241 16.75 12.04 9.56
N PRO A 242 16.86 12.72 8.41
CA PRO A 242 16.90 14.18 8.35
C PRO A 242 15.50 14.79 8.50
N THR A 243 15.46 16.10 8.75
CA THR A 243 14.21 16.89 8.75
C THR A 243 13.57 17.01 7.36
N THR A 244 14.36 16.81 6.29
CA THR A 244 13.86 16.71 4.90
C THR A 244 13.18 15.38 4.58
N GLY A 245 13.30 14.41 5.50
CA GLY A 245 12.75 13.08 5.37
C GLY A 245 13.68 12.06 4.70
N LYS A 246 13.51 10.80 5.08
CA LYS A 246 14.05 9.62 4.41
C LYS A 246 12.90 8.89 3.71
N THR A 247 13.06 8.66 2.40
CA THR A 247 12.08 7.91 1.60
C THR A 247 12.04 6.45 2.03
N ILE A 248 10.83 5.93 2.18
CA ILE A 248 10.54 4.52 2.41
C ILE A 248 9.43 4.05 1.46
N TYR A 249 9.23 2.74 1.39
CA TYR A 249 8.12 2.14 0.64
C TYR A 249 7.22 1.36 1.60
N LEU A 250 5.91 1.54 1.45
CA LEU A 250 4.90 0.76 2.17
C LEU A 250 4.19 -0.15 1.19
N ILE A 251 4.05 -1.42 1.53
CA ILE A 251 3.36 -2.41 0.71
C ILE A 251 1.86 -2.15 0.75
N VAL A 252 1.22 -2.25 -0.42
CA VAL A 252 -0.23 -2.02 -0.59
C VAL A 252 -0.86 -3.09 -1.47
N SER A 253 -2.18 -3.22 -1.35
CA SER A 253 -3.02 -3.96 -2.28
C SER A 253 -4.10 -3.05 -2.81
N ALA A 254 -4.15 -2.86 -4.12
CA ALA A 254 -5.19 -2.12 -4.82
C ALA A 254 -6.07 -3.07 -5.66
N THR A 255 -7.37 -2.78 -5.74
CA THR A 255 -8.33 -3.54 -6.55
C THR A 255 -8.78 -2.79 -7.80
N THR A 256 -8.71 -1.46 -7.76
CA THR A 256 -9.08 -0.56 -8.86
C THR A 256 -8.11 0.62 -8.87
N ASP A 257 -8.01 1.31 -10.01
CA ASP A 257 -7.23 2.53 -10.14
C ASP A 257 -7.84 3.67 -9.30
N GLY A 258 -7.00 4.58 -8.82
CA GLY A 258 -7.46 5.68 -7.98
C GLY A 258 -6.35 6.66 -7.60
N THR A 259 -6.70 7.57 -6.69
CA THR A 259 -5.76 8.53 -6.10
C THR A 259 -5.77 8.34 -4.60
N LEU A 260 -4.59 8.12 -4.02
CA LEU A 260 -4.39 8.08 -2.58
C LEU A 260 -4.25 9.52 -2.09
N PRO A 261 -5.08 9.99 -1.14
CA PRO A 261 -4.92 11.31 -0.55
C PRO A 261 -3.60 11.44 0.21
N ALA A 262 -3.13 12.68 0.36
CA ALA A 262 -1.99 12.96 1.22
C ALA A 262 -2.32 12.62 2.67
N TYR A 263 -1.31 12.18 3.42
CA TYR A 263 -1.47 11.77 4.82
C TYR A 263 -0.25 12.18 5.64
N THR A 264 -0.49 12.44 6.92
CA THR A 264 0.54 12.64 7.93
C THR A 264 0.08 11.95 9.23
N SER A 265 0.92 11.10 9.79
CA SER A 265 0.65 10.45 11.07
C SER A 265 0.81 11.44 12.23
N PRO A 266 0.27 11.12 13.41
CA PRO A 266 0.76 11.69 14.66
C PRO A 266 2.28 11.49 14.80
N THR A 267 2.95 12.39 15.53
CA THR A 267 4.36 12.23 15.88
C THR A 267 4.52 11.20 16.99
N ILE A 268 5.65 10.51 17.01
CA ILE A 268 6.15 9.76 18.16
C ILE A 268 7.48 10.37 18.61
N THR A 269 7.79 10.30 19.90
CA THR A 269 9.11 10.68 20.40
C THR A 269 10.02 9.47 20.40
N ILE A 270 11.18 9.58 19.74
CA ILE A 270 12.27 8.62 19.85
C ILE A 270 13.09 8.97 21.10
N PRO A 271 13.16 8.07 22.10
CA PRO A 271 13.90 8.31 23.33
C PRO A 271 15.40 8.58 23.11
N ALA A 272 16.00 9.37 24.02
CA ALA A 272 17.38 9.80 23.92
C ALA A 272 18.39 8.64 23.93
N GLU A 273 18.08 7.53 24.59
CA GLU A 273 18.94 6.34 24.63
C GLU A 273 19.16 5.67 23.27
N PHE A 274 18.26 5.91 22.29
CA PHE A 274 18.40 5.43 20.91
C PHE A 274 19.06 6.44 19.99
N THR A 275 19.52 7.58 20.52
CA THR A 275 20.15 8.66 19.75
C THR A 275 21.63 8.77 20.05
N GLU A 276 22.40 9.17 19.05
CA GLU A 276 23.86 9.32 19.17
C GLU A 276 24.23 10.51 20.08
N ASP A 277 23.48 11.61 19.98
CA ASP A 277 23.71 12.85 20.73
C ASP A 277 23.05 12.85 22.12
N ASN A 278 22.38 11.75 22.50
CA ASN A 278 21.55 11.64 23.70
C ASN A 278 20.47 12.73 23.79
N ILE A 279 19.89 13.13 22.66
CA ILE A 279 18.78 14.09 22.62
C ILE A 279 17.59 13.46 21.89
N SER A 280 16.45 13.35 22.57
CA SER A 280 15.22 12.86 21.98
C SER A 280 14.79 13.67 20.75
N ARG A 281 14.15 13.01 19.79
CA ARG A 281 13.58 13.65 18.59
C ARG A 281 12.22 13.07 18.29
N ASP A 282 11.33 13.93 17.81
CA ASP A 282 10.06 13.47 17.29
C ASP A 282 10.20 12.98 15.85
N LEU A 283 9.43 11.97 15.50
CA LEU A 283 9.40 11.33 14.20
C LEU A 283 7.95 11.25 13.72
N LYS A 284 7.72 11.50 12.43
CA LYS A 284 6.42 11.32 11.79
C LYS A 284 6.56 10.55 10.48
N LEU A 285 5.48 9.89 10.07
CA LEU A 285 5.29 9.28 8.76
C LEU A 285 4.39 10.19 7.92
N SER A 286 4.72 10.38 6.64
CA SER A 286 3.84 11.07 5.70
C SER A 286 3.98 10.52 4.29
N TRP A 287 2.96 10.78 3.46
CA TRP A 287 3.05 10.63 2.01
C TRP A 287 2.25 11.74 1.33
N ALA A 288 2.75 12.18 0.18
CA ALA A 288 2.01 13.07 -0.69
C ALA A 288 0.88 12.31 -1.40
N SER A 289 -0.09 13.05 -1.93
CA SER A 289 -1.11 12.44 -2.78
C SER A 289 -0.45 11.80 -4.00
N GLN A 290 -0.86 10.58 -4.34
CA GLN A 290 -0.25 9.81 -5.42
C GLN A 290 -1.30 8.96 -6.15
N ILE A 291 -1.14 8.87 -7.47
CA ILE A 291 -1.95 7.98 -8.31
C ILE A 291 -1.51 6.54 -8.06
N PHE A 292 -2.48 5.63 -7.95
CA PHE A 292 -2.24 4.20 -7.93
C PHE A 292 -3.13 3.50 -8.96
N TYR A 293 -2.68 2.32 -9.38
CA TYR A 293 -3.39 1.44 -10.28
C TYR A 293 -3.76 0.16 -9.54
N SER A 294 -4.69 -0.62 -10.09
CA SER A 294 -5.03 -1.97 -9.62
C SER A 294 -3.80 -2.90 -9.49
N THR A 295 -2.70 -2.62 -10.21
CA THR A 295 -1.45 -3.36 -10.15
C THR A 295 -0.44 -2.82 -9.14
N THR A 296 -0.68 -1.66 -8.52
CA THR A 296 0.23 -1.04 -7.56
C THR A 296 0.42 -1.94 -6.33
N LYS A 297 1.69 -2.27 -6.03
CA LYS A 297 2.09 -3.09 -4.86
C LYS A 297 2.79 -2.31 -3.76
N ARG A 298 3.14 -1.05 -4.02
CA ARG A 298 3.75 -0.16 -3.03
C ARG A 298 3.37 1.29 -3.26
N ILE A 299 3.43 2.06 -2.19
CA ILE A 299 3.39 3.52 -2.26
C ILE A 299 4.71 4.11 -1.78
N VAL A 300 5.00 5.33 -2.20
CA VAL A 300 6.14 6.09 -1.69
C VAL A 300 5.71 6.87 -0.46
N ALA A 301 6.45 6.72 0.63
CA ALA A 301 6.23 7.47 1.87
C ALA A 301 7.56 8.00 2.41
N LYS A 302 7.50 8.80 3.47
CA LYS A 302 8.66 9.40 4.13
C LYS A 302 8.53 9.30 5.64
N ILE A 303 9.64 8.96 6.29
CA ILE A 303 9.83 9.20 7.73
C ILE A 303 10.68 10.46 7.90
N GLU A 304 10.23 11.39 8.74
CA GLU A 304 10.86 12.70 8.90
C GLU A 304 11.05 13.02 10.37
N ALA A 305 12.26 13.45 10.73
CA ALA A 305 12.55 13.93 12.07
C ALA A 305 12.03 15.36 12.24
N VAL A 306 11.54 15.69 13.43
CA VAL A 306 10.96 17.00 13.78
C VAL A 306 11.90 17.70 14.77
N GLY A 307 12.12 19.00 14.55
CA GLY A 307 12.99 19.83 15.40
C GLY A 307 14.50 19.70 15.12
N GLY A 308 14.95 18.59 14.52
CA GLY A 308 16.35 18.40 14.10
C GLY A 308 16.57 17.01 13.50
N THR A 309 17.74 16.78 12.90
CA THR A 309 18.11 15.45 12.40
C THR A 309 18.15 14.45 13.56
N LEU A 310 17.55 13.28 13.37
CA LEU A 310 17.65 12.14 14.26
C LEU A 310 18.86 11.31 13.86
N ASN A 311 19.95 11.41 14.63
CA ASN A 311 21.11 10.53 14.50
C ASN A 311 20.91 9.34 15.43
N LEU A 312 20.74 8.15 14.86
CA LEU A 312 20.51 6.93 15.63
C LEU A 312 21.82 6.44 16.26
N LYS A 313 21.72 5.88 17.47
CA LYS A 313 22.86 5.33 18.21
C LYS A 313 23.70 4.44 17.30
N LYS A 314 25.03 4.60 17.29
CA LYS A 314 25.91 3.63 16.65
C LYS A 314 25.98 2.38 17.51
N LEU A 315 25.61 1.24 16.92
CA LEU A 315 25.60 -0.04 17.61
C LEU A 315 26.93 -0.77 17.44
N ASP A 316 27.15 -1.73 18.32
CA ASP A 316 28.21 -2.73 18.25
C ASP A 316 27.74 -3.95 17.43
N LEU A 317 28.61 -4.53 16.58
CA LEU A 317 28.20 -5.61 15.66
C LEU A 317 27.82 -6.89 16.42
N ASN A 318 28.53 -7.19 17.50
CA ASN A 318 28.41 -8.45 18.25
C ASN A 318 27.15 -8.51 19.12
N THR A 319 26.48 -7.37 19.36
CA THR A 319 25.25 -7.31 20.18
C THR A 319 24.09 -6.57 19.53
N GLY A 320 24.33 -5.75 18.50
CA GLY A 320 23.34 -4.86 17.92
C GLY A 320 22.34 -5.52 16.97
N ASN A 321 22.62 -6.72 16.45
CA ASN A 321 21.69 -7.46 15.58
C ASN A 321 20.65 -8.28 16.36
N GLY A 322 21.03 -8.80 17.52
CA GLY A 322 20.23 -9.75 18.28
C GLY A 322 20.12 -11.13 17.63
N ASN A 323 19.56 -12.08 18.38
CA ASN A 323 19.39 -13.47 17.98
C ASN A 323 18.34 -13.71 16.88
N ASP A 324 17.51 -12.72 16.59
CA ASP A 324 16.49 -12.75 15.54
C ASP A 324 16.85 -11.95 14.28
N ASN A 325 18.04 -11.31 14.29
CA ASN A 325 18.50 -10.37 13.25
C ASN A 325 17.50 -9.24 12.95
N LEU A 326 16.63 -8.87 13.90
CA LEU A 326 15.73 -7.72 13.75
C LEU A 326 16.34 -6.41 14.24
N GLY A 327 17.45 -6.47 14.98
CA GLY A 327 18.04 -5.31 15.63
C GLY A 327 17.13 -4.72 16.71
N VAL A 328 17.47 -3.50 17.13
CA VAL A 328 16.77 -2.75 18.17
C VAL A 328 15.53 -2.06 17.60
N LEU A 329 14.35 -2.29 18.19
CA LEU A 329 13.15 -1.50 17.90
C LEU A 329 13.27 -0.14 18.59
N VAL A 330 13.43 0.94 17.82
CA VAL A 330 13.62 2.30 18.38
C VAL A 330 12.33 3.11 18.45
N GLY A 331 11.29 2.70 17.72
CA GLY A 331 9.99 3.35 17.75
C GLY A 331 8.98 2.71 16.80
N THR A 332 7.70 2.90 17.11
CA THR A 332 6.58 2.39 16.32
C THR A 332 5.62 3.52 15.99
N LEU A 333 5.52 3.85 14.70
CA LEU A 333 4.54 4.78 14.16
C LEU A 333 3.24 4.03 13.83
N SER A 334 2.09 4.66 14.05
CA SER A 334 0.80 4.15 13.57
C SER A 334 0.28 4.97 12.40
N TYR A 335 -0.35 4.30 11.43
CA TYR A 335 -0.97 4.96 10.27
C TYR A 335 -2.31 4.34 9.92
N VAL A 336 -3.22 5.14 9.35
CA VAL A 336 -4.49 4.62 8.85
C VAL A 336 -4.25 3.80 7.58
N ARG A 337 -4.70 2.54 7.58
CA ARG A 337 -4.33 1.58 6.52
C ARG A 337 -5.44 1.27 5.52
N ASN A 338 -6.70 1.57 5.82
CA ASN A 338 -7.83 1.26 4.96
C ASN A 338 -9.04 2.17 5.22
N ASN A 339 -10.11 1.97 4.44
CA ASN A 339 -11.33 2.77 4.52
C ASN A 339 -12.15 2.55 5.80
N ASN A 340 -11.84 1.51 6.59
CA ASN A 340 -12.45 1.30 7.90
C ASN A 340 -11.74 2.10 9.01
N ASN A 341 -10.73 2.89 8.65
CA ASN A 341 -9.87 3.62 9.57
C ASN A 341 -9.08 2.71 10.54
N GLU A 342 -8.84 1.45 10.16
CA GLU A 342 -7.97 0.57 10.93
C GLU A 342 -6.52 1.06 10.90
N LEU A 343 -5.79 0.79 11.97
CA LEU A 343 -4.39 1.20 12.09
C LEU A 343 -3.45 0.08 11.64
N GLY A 344 -2.45 0.45 10.85
CA GLY A 344 -1.23 -0.32 10.62
C GLY A 344 -0.07 0.27 11.43
N THR A 345 1.02 -0.49 11.54
CA THR A 345 2.24 -0.07 12.24
C THR A 345 3.45 -0.03 11.32
N LEU A 346 4.29 0.98 11.52
CA LEU A 346 5.63 1.07 10.94
C LEU A 346 6.64 1.04 12.08
N ASN A 347 7.42 -0.04 12.14
CA ASN A 347 8.51 -0.19 13.09
C ASN A 347 9.79 0.39 12.49
N LEU A 348 10.38 1.37 13.18
CA LEU A 348 11.74 1.82 12.91
C LEU A 348 12.70 0.91 13.67
N ARG A 349 13.57 0.21 12.93
CA ARG A 349 14.55 -0.72 13.48
C ARG A 349 15.97 -0.23 13.20
N LEU A 350 16.80 -0.30 14.22
CA LEU A 350 18.21 0.08 14.22
C LEU A 350 19.05 -1.19 14.32
N MET A 351 20.03 -1.35 13.42
CA MET A 351 20.95 -2.47 13.46
C MET A 351 22.34 -2.07 12.96
N PRO A 352 23.42 -2.77 13.34
CA PRO A 352 24.73 -2.55 12.75
C PRO A 352 24.83 -3.10 11.31
N GLY A 353 24.09 -4.16 11.01
CA GLY A 353 24.01 -4.80 9.70
C GLY A 353 24.25 -6.30 9.79
N ILE A 354 23.66 -7.07 8.89
CA ILE A 354 23.74 -8.54 8.88
C ILE A 354 25.08 -8.97 8.26
N PRO A 355 25.97 -9.66 8.99
CA PRO A 355 27.24 -10.12 8.45
C PRO A 355 27.08 -11.17 7.34
N ASP A 356 27.98 -11.12 6.36
CA ASP A 356 28.11 -12.14 5.32
C ASP A 356 28.29 -13.56 5.92
N LYS A 357 27.96 -14.60 5.15
CA LYS A 357 28.12 -16.00 5.59
C LYS A 357 29.56 -16.32 6.00
N MET A 358 30.54 -15.72 5.30
CA MET A 358 31.97 -15.92 5.52
C MET A 358 32.62 -14.75 6.26
N PHE A 359 31.85 -13.97 7.02
CA PHE A 359 32.37 -12.78 7.73
C PHE A 359 33.50 -13.13 8.71
N GLY A 360 34.71 -12.63 8.42
CA GLY A 360 35.91 -12.93 9.21
C GLY A 360 36.48 -14.33 9.01
N VAL A 361 35.88 -15.17 8.17
CA VAL A 361 36.32 -16.54 7.89
C VAL A 361 37.20 -16.54 6.64
N ALA A 362 38.32 -17.28 6.70
CA ALA A 362 39.24 -17.39 5.57
C ALA A 362 38.58 -18.08 4.37
N ASP A 363 38.70 -17.47 3.19
CA ASP A 363 38.37 -18.10 1.91
C ASP A 363 39.48 -19.07 1.44
N ASN A 364 39.31 -19.69 0.26
CA ASN A 364 40.32 -20.61 -0.28
C ASN A 364 41.60 -19.89 -0.79
N ASN A 365 41.67 -18.56 -0.73
CA ASN A 365 42.89 -17.77 -0.92
C ASN A 365 43.51 -17.35 0.43
N PHE A 366 43.03 -17.89 1.55
CA PHE A 366 43.47 -17.58 2.92
C PHE A 366 43.18 -16.14 3.36
N SER A 367 42.28 -15.44 2.67
CA SER A 367 41.87 -14.09 3.07
C SER A 367 40.69 -14.15 4.04
N THR A 368 40.86 -13.56 5.22
CA THR A 368 39.77 -13.37 6.21
C THR A 368 38.98 -12.09 5.99
N THR A 369 39.41 -11.24 5.05
CA THR A 369 38.86 -9.88 4.85
C THR A 369 38.08 -9.73 3.54
N SER A 370 38.14 -10.74 2.67
CA SER A 370 37.44 -10.73 1.38
C SER A 370 35.92 -10.72 1.53
N HIS A 371 35.41 -11.26 2.66
CA HIS A 371 33.98 -11.41 2.97
C HIS A 371 33.46 -10.51 4.10
N LEU A 372 34.14 -9.41 4.39
CA LEU A 372 33.67 -8.42 5.37
C LEU A 372 32.57 -7.53 4.76
N MET A 373 31.35 -8.08 4.66
CA MET A 373 30.16 -7.36 4.20
C MET A 373 29.04 -7.32 5.24
N LEU A 374 28.31 -6.20 5.27
CA LEU A 374 27.12 -5.97 6.09
C LEU A 374 25.90 -5.62 5.22
N TYR A 375 24.82 -6.39 5.36
CA TYR A 375 23.57 -6.21 4.60
C TYR A 375 22.44 -5.68 5.48
N LEU A 376 21.37 -5.18 4.88
CA LEU A 376 20.12 -4.84 5.57
C LEU A 376 18.94 -5.66 5.02
N PRO A 377 17.99 -6.07 5.88
CA PRO A 377 16.73 -6.61 5.42
C PRO A 377 15.83 -5.51 4.84
N ILE A 378 15.06 -5.86 3.81
CA ILE A 378 14.10 -4.97 3.16
C ILE A 378 12.87 -5.77 2.71
N GLU A 379 11.68 -5.25 2.98
CA GLU A 379 10.41 -5.85 2.53
C GLU A 379 10.15 -5.47 1.08
N ALA A 380 9.85 -6.44 0.22
CA ALA A 380 9.64 -6.24 -1.21
C ALA A 380 8.16 -6.33 -1.60
N GLU A 381 7.84 -6.04 -2.86
CA GLU A 381 6.47 -6.02 -3.40
C GLU A 381 5.73 -7.37 -3.32
N ASP A 382 6.45 -8.47 -3.08
CA ASP A 382 5.88 -9.80 -2.84
C ASP A 382 5.51 -10.05 -1.37
N GLY A 383 5.75 -9.09 -0.48
CA GLY A 383 5.53 -9.20 0.97
C GLY A 383 6.62 -10.00 1.69
N ASN A 384 7.64 -10.48 0.98
CA ASN A 384 8.76 -11.19 1.59
C ASN A 384 9.87 -10.23 1.99
N THR A 385 10.73 -10.66 2.92
CA THR A 385 11.94 -9.94 3.31
C THR A 385 13.13 -10.46 2.50
N TRP A 386 13.88 -9.54 1.90
CA TRP A 386 15.06 -9.81 1.10
C TRP A 386 16.26 -9.02 1.63
N LEU A 387 17.47 -9.34 1.17
CA LEU A 387 18.63 -8.48 1.40
C LEU A 387 18.61 -7.27 0.46
N ASN A 388 19.02 -6.11 0.98
CA ASN A 388 19.04 -4.86 0.24
C ASN A 388 20.05 -4.85 -0.92
N HIS A 389 21.09 -5.69 -0.90
CA HIS A 389 22.10 -5.82 -1.97
C HIS A 389 22.38 -7.26 -2.41
N ASN A 390 22.99 -7.39 -3.60
CA ASN A 390 23.55 -8.65 -4.06
C ASN A 390 24.70 -9.02 -3.12
N LEU A 391 24.89 -10.31 -2.89
CA LEU A 391 26.03 -10.77 -2.09
C LEU A 391 27.33 -10.25 -2.68
N GLY A 392 28.18 -9.63 -1.86
CA GLY A 392 29.47 -9.06 -2.25
C GLY A 392 29.44 -7.65 -2.86
N ALA A 393 28.31 -6.94 -2.84
CA ALA A 393 28.22 -5.56 -3.35
C ALA A 393 29.17 -4.60 -2.62
N TYR A 394 29.61 -3.54 -3.30
CA TYR A 394 30.52 -2.56 -2.70
C TYR A 394 29.86 -1.67 -1.65
N TYR A 395 28.56 -1.40 -1.76
CA TYR A 395 27.83 -0.70 -0.69
C TYR A 395 27.82 -1.47 0.63
N THR A 396 28.04 -2.79 0.60
CA THR A 396 28.02 -3.63 1.81
C THR A 396 29.42 -3.97 2.30
N LYS A 397 30.46 -3.79 1.49
CA LYS A 397 31.85 -4.16 1.81
C LYS A 397 32.56 -3.11 2.67
N ILE A 398 32.91 -3.47 3.90
CA ILE A 398 33.51 -2.57 4.91
C ILE A 398 34.76 -1.85 4.41
N SER A 399 35.64 -2.55 3.68
CA SER A 399 36.91 -2.00 3.19
C SER A 399 36.79 -1.14 1.93
N HIS A 400 35.59 -1.00 1.36
CA HIS A 400 35.40 -0.22 0.14
C HIS A 400 35.09 1.25 0.45
N ALA A 401 35.65 2.19 -0.32
CA ALA A 401 35.46 3.63 -0.11
C ALA A 401 34.01 4.12 -0.19
N ASN A 402 33.13 3.33 -0.83
CA ASN A 402 31.69 3.59 -0.95
C ASN A 402 30.86 2.69 -0.02
N PHE A 403 31.45 2.13 1.03
CA PHE A 403 30.70 1.38 2.04
C PHE A 403 29.60 2.24 2.63
N ASN A 404 28.35 1.86 2.37
CA ASN A 404 27.17 2.54 2.87
C ASN A 404 25.97 1.58 2.81
N PRO A 405 25.75 0.77 3.85
CA PRO A 405 24.65 -0.19 3.87
C PRO A 405 23.27 0.48 3.85
N ASN A 406 23.18 1.77 4.15
CA ASN A 406 21.95 2.56 4.05
C ASN A 406 21.63 3.03 2.62
N GLN A 407 22.57 2.92 1.68
CA GLN A 407 22.38 3.28 0.28
C GLN A 407 21.75 2.10 -0.45
N GLN A 408 20.65 2.32 -1.15
CA GLN A 408 20.11 1.34 -2.10
C GLN A 408 20.73 1.55 -3.49
N ALA A 409 20.75 0.54 -4.36
CA ALA A 409 21.21 0.74 -5.74
C ALA A 409 20.42 1.88 -6.42
N THR A 410 21.12 2.76 -7.12
CA THR A 410 20.51 3.94 -7.74
C THR A 410 19.74 3.59 -9.03
N ASN A 411 20.23 2.61 -9.77
CA ASN A 411 19.61 2.01 -10.95
C ASN A 411 20.27 0.65 -11.26
N SER A 412 19.78 -0.05 -12.29
CA SER A 412 20.27 -1.36 -12.68
C SER A 412 21.73 -1.37 -13.13
N THR A 413 22.31 -0.26 -13.55
CA THR A 413 23.72 -0.14 -13.97
C THR A 413 24.66 0.36 -12.86
N ASP A 414 24.15 0.48 -11.63
CA ASP A 414 24.96 0.88 -10.48
C ASP A 414 25.96 -0.22 -10.09
N TYR A 415 27.20 -0.10 -10.58
CA TYR A 415 28.24 -1.12 -10.38
C TYR A 415 28.66 -1.28 -8.91
N LEU A 416 28.37 -0.30 -8.05
CA LEU A 416 28.60 -0.42 -6.62
C LEU A 416 27.63 -1.42 -5.96
N ALA A 417 26.51 -1.74 -6.63
CA ALA A 417 25.51 -2.71 -6.18
C ALA A 417 25.57 -4.07 -6.90
N TYR A 418 26.58 -4.32 -7.74
CA TYR A 418 26.67 -5.51 -8.59
C TYR A 418 26.87 -6.81 -7.81
N GLY A 419 27.83 -6.83 -6.88
CA GLY A 419 28.13 -8.00 -6.08
C GLY A 419 28.83 -9.13 -6.84
N SER A 420 29.07 -10.24 -6.15
CA SER A 420 29.84 -11.39 -6.63
C SER A 420 29.06 -12.31 -7.57
N LEU A 421 29.78 -13.15 -8.31
CA LEU A 421 29.25 -14.07 -9.33
C LEU A 421 29.51 -15.54 -8.97
N PHE A 422 28.52 -16.20 -8.39
CA PHE A 422 28.62 -17.55 -7.80
C PHE A 422 28.36 -18.67 -8.81
N GLN A 423 29.18 -19.72 -8.76
CA GLN A 423 28.87 -21.02 -9.36
C GLN A 423 27.76 -21.70 -8.56
N TRP A 424 26.78 -22.27 -9.25
CA TRP A 424 25.56 -22.78 -8.61
C TRP A 424 25.87 -23.93 -7.66
N GLY A 425 25.41 -23.85 -6.41
CA GLY A 425 25.68 -24.85 -5.38
C GLY A 425 27.08 -24.77 -4.74
N ARG A 426 27.94 -23.83 -5.16
CA ARG A 426 29.27 -23.63 -4.56
C ARG A 426 29.19 -22.60 -3.44
N LYS A 427 29.89 -22.84 -2.33
CA LYS A 427 30.01 -21.87 -1.24
C LYS A 427 30.83 -20.65 -1.67
N ALA A 428 30.69 -19.54 -0.94
CA ALA A 428 31.64 -18.43 -1.00
C ALA A 428 33.04 -18.94 -0.60
N ASP A 429 33.95 -19.01 -1.55
CA ASP A 429 35.33 -19.48 -1.31
C ASP A 429 36.38 -18.62 -2.04
N GLY A 430 35.97 -17.46 -2.57
CA GLY A 430 36.82 -16.52 -3.28
C GLY A 430 36.77 -16.64 -4.81
N HIS A 431 36.16 -17.70 -5.35
CA HIS A 431 36.00 -17.86 -6.82
C HIS A 431 35.03 -16.84 -7.43
N GLU A 432 34.05 -16.41 -6.63
CA GLU A 432 32.93 -15.57 -7.02
C GLU A 432 33.27 -14.08 -7.04
N LEU A 433 34.33 -13.67 -6.35
CA LEU A 433 34.66 -12.28 -6.10
C LEU A 433 35.05 -11.57 -7.40
N ILE A 434 34.42 -10.42 -7.65
CA ILE A 434 34.69 -9.57 -8.80
C ILE A 434 35.11 -8.18 -8.33
N ASN A 435 36.13 -7.61 -8.98
CA ASN A 435 36.49 -6.21 -8.87
C ASN A 435 35.85 -5.42 -10.02
N TYR A 436 34.78 -4.67 -9.75
CA TYR A 436 34.15 -3.79 -10.74
C TYR A 436 34.78 -2.41 -10.72
N THR A 437 35.02 -1.86 -11.91
CA THR A 437 35.60 -0.51 -12.08
C THR A 437 34.65 0.46 -12.76
N SER A 438 33.62 -0.05 -13.45
CA SER A 438 32.54 0.75 -14.01
C SER A 438 31.28 -0.11 -14.22
N ASN A 439 30.22 0.52 -14.71
CA ASN A 439 29.00 -0.19 -15.12
C ASN A 439 29.17 -1.15 -16.30
N THR A 440 30.30 -1.12 -16.99
CA THR A 440 30.62 -1.98 -18.15
C THR A 440 31.93 -2.76 -17.98
N ALA A 441 32.64 -2.63 -16.86
CA ALA A 441 33.94 -3.27 -16.66
C ALA A 441 34.09 -3.88 -15.25
N GLY A 442 34.64 -5.10 -15.22
CA GLY A 442 35.10 -5.74 -13.99
C GLY A 442 36.01 -6.92 -14.28
N THR A 443 36.78 -7.34 -13.27
CA THR A 443 37.75 -8.43 -13.37
C THR A 443 37.60 -9.36 -12.17
N PRO A 444 37.64 -10.69 -12.33
CA PRO A 444 37.69 -11.60 -11.20
C PRO A 444 38.86 -11.31 -10.28
N VAL A 445 38.66 -11.41 -8.96
CA VAL A 445 39.76 -11.31 -7.98
C VAL A 445 40.71 -12.49 -8.18
N THR A 446 40.17 -13.71 -8.27
CA THR A 446 40.92 -14.89 -8.70
C THR A 446 40.82 -15.06 -10.22
N THR A 447 41.90 -14.70 -10.93
CA THR A 447 41.99 -14.83 -12.39
C THR A 447 42.32 -16.25 -12.86
N ALA A 448 42.88 -17.08 -11.99
CA ALA A 448 43.20 -18.47 -12.28
C ALA A 448 41.92 -19.31 -12.51
N VAL A 449 42.00 -20.20 -13.50
CA VAL A 449 40.92 -21.11 -13.89
C VAL A 449 41.41 -22.55 -13.88
N THR A 450 40.49 -23.50 -13.82
CA THR A 450 40.78 -24.94 -13.95
C THR A 450 39.63 -25.65 -14.67
N ALA A 451 39.93 -26.70 -15.43
CA ALA A 451 38.90 -27.60 -15.97
C ALA A 451 38.66 -28.82 -15.06
N THR A 452 39.41 -28.95 -13.96
CA THR A 452 39.28 -30.07 -13.02
C THR A 452 38.04 -29.88 -12.16
N LEU A 453 37.10 -30.81 -12.29
CA LEU A 453 35.90 -30.88 -11.45
C LEU A 453 36.26 -31.26 -10.01
N SER A 454 35.53 -30.73 -9.04
CA SER A 454 35.74 -31.08 -7.63
C SER A 454 34.46 -30.90 -6.83
N ASP A 455 34.12 -31.87 -5.99
CA ASP A 455 33.00 -31.77 -5.05
C ASP A 455 33.33 -30.84 -3.86
N ASN A 456 34.62 -30.67 -3.56
CA ASN A 456 35.14 -29.82 -2.48
C ASN A 456 36.43 -29.11 -2.94
N PRO A 457 36.34 -28.04 -3.76
CA PRO A 457 37.51 -27.28 -4.19
C PRO A 457 38.28 -26.72 -2.98
N SER A 458 39.60 -26.90 -2.98
CA SER A 458 40.51 -26.35 -1.96
C SER A 458 41.20 -25.06 -2.39
N ASP A 459 40.94 -24.59 -3.62
CA ASP A 459 41.40 -23.32 -4.15
C ASP A 459 40.21 -22.47 -4.63
N ALA A 460 40.46 -21.18 -4.83
CA ALA A 460 39.46 -20.22 -5.31
C ALA A 460 39.39 -20.17 -6.85
N LYS A 461 39.96 -21.15 -7.57
CA LYS A 461 39.94 -21.11 -9.04
C LYS A 461 38.53 -21.25 -9.55
N PHE A 462 38.25 -20.55 -10.63
CA PHE A 462 36.99 -20.72 -11.33
C PHE A 462 37.02 -22.01 -12.17
N ILE A 463 36.04 -22.88 -11.95
CA ILE A 463 36.00 -24.18 -12.63
C ILE A 463 35.27 -24.03 -13.96
N GLN A 464 36.00 -24.18 -15.06
CA GLN A 464 35.51 -23.99 -16.42
C GLN A 464 34.85 -25.26 -16.97
N ALA A 465 33.66 -25.57 -16.46
CA ALA A 465 32.86 -26.72 -16.89
C ALA A 465 31.36 -26.43 -16.74
N GLU A 466 30.48 -27.18 -17.43
CA GLU A 466 29.03 -26.95 -17.30
C GLU A 466 28.50 -27.27 -15.90
N GLU A 467 29.04 -28.33 -15.29
CA GLU A 467 28.92 -28.69 -13.88
C GLU A 467 30.33 -28.62 -13.31
N TRP A 468 30.49 -27.94 -12.17
CA TRP A 468 31.81 -27.76 -11.55
C TRP A 468 32.16 -28.92 -10.61
N ARG A 469 31.16 -29.72 -10.21
CA ARG A 469 31.28 -30.90 -9.36
C ARG A 469 31.56 -32.18 -10.14
N VAL A 470 32.19 -33.15 -9.47
CA VAL A 470 32.32 -34.51 -10.00
C VAL A 470 30.96 -35.21 -9.88
N THR A 471 30.32 -35.06 -8.73
CA THR A 471 29.01 -35.63 -8.42
C THR A 471 27.98 -34.50 -8.30
N PRO A 472 27.04 -34.37 -9.27
CA PRO A 472 25.99 -33.37 -9.20
C PRO A 472 25.15 -33.53 -7.93
N ASP A 473 24.93 -32.45 -7.20
CA ASP A 473 24.15 -32.44 -5.95
C ASP A 473 23.27 -31.19 -5.89
N ASN A 474 21.96 -31.40 -5.79
CA ASN A 474 20.98 -30.32 -5.79
C ASN A 474 20.66 -29.78 -4.39
N THR A 475 21.20 -30.40 -3.35
CA THR A 475 20.87 -30.10 -1.95
C THR A 475 21.77 -29.02 -1.35
N LEU A 476 22.82 -28.63 -2.07
CA LEU A 476 23.88 -27.74 -1.61
C LEU A 476 23.40 -26.34 -1.20
N TRP A 477 22.29 -25.87 -1.77
CA TRP A 477 21.62 -24.61 -1.42
C TRP A 477 20.15 -24.82 -1.00
N ALA A 478 19.73 -26.05 -0.71
CA ALA A 478 18.31 -26.36 -0.51
C ALA A 478 17.71 -25.74 0.75
N THR A 479 18.47 -25.70 1.86
CA THR A 479 18.02 -25.18 3.15
C THR A 479 19.04 -24.21 3.74
N GLU A 480 18.63 -23.40 4.71
CA GLU A 480 19.51 -22.40 5.34
C GLU A 480 20.77 -23.06 5.95
N SER A 481 20.58 -24.26 6.49
CA SER A 481 21.61 -25.13 7.07
C SER A 481 22.49 -25.86 6.05
N SER A 482 22.20 -25.77 4.75
CA SER A 482 23.05 -26.40 3.74
C SER A 482 24.46 -25.84 3.82
N VAL A 483 25.46 -26.74 3.80
CA VAL A 483 26.88 -26.38 3.99
C VAL A 483 27.39 -25.35 2.98
N ASN A 484 26.82 -25.34 1.77
CA ASN A 484 27.24 -24.43 0.71
C ASN A 484 26.33 -23.20 0.56
N ASN A 485 25.31 -23.01 1.40
CA ASN A 485 24.45 -21.83 1.36
C ASN A 485 25.32 -20.55 1.49
N PRO A 486 25.39 -19.69 0.45
CA PRO A 486 26.23 -18.50 0.47
C PRO A 486 25.56 -17.35 1.24
N CYS A 487 24.28 -17.47 1.57
CA CYS A 487 23.53 -16.41 2.24
C CYS A 487 23.85 -16.35 3.74
N PRO A 488 23.83 -15.14 4.34
CA PRO A 488 23.92 -14.93 5.79
C PRO A 488 22.96 -15.78 6.62
N ALA A 489 23.23 -15.90 7.92
CA ALA A 489 22.31 -16.55 8.86
C ALA A 489 20.91 -15.90 8.82
N GLY A 490 19.87 -16.71 8.79
CA GLY A 490 18.47 -16.32 8.59
C GLY A 490 18.05 -16.13 7.12
N PHE A 491 18.96 -16.32 6.16
CA PHE A 491 18.71 -16.10 4.73
C PHE A 491 19.14 -17.29 3.87
N ILE A 492 18.50 -17.38 2.71
CA ILE A 492 18.73 -18.44 1.72
C ILE A 492 18.65 -17.88 0.30
N VAL A 493 19.28 -18.59 -0.65
CA VAL A 493 19.09 -18.35 -2.08
C VAL A 493 17.62 -18.67 -2.43
N PRO A 494 16.86 -17.75 -3.06
CA PRO A 494 15.46 -17.98 -3.38
C PRO A 494 15.29 -19.18 -4.33
N ASP A 495 14.17 -19.89 -4.24
CA ASP A 495 13.79 -20.81 -5.31
C ASP A 495 13.21 -20.09 -6.53
N GLU A 496 13.01 -20.84 -7.61
CA GLU A 496 12.48 -20.31 -8.88
C GLU A 496 11.10 -19.65 -8.69
N THR A 497 10.21 -20.26 -7.90
CA THR A 497 8.87 -19.73 -7.65
C THR A 497 8.94 -18.38 -6.93
N GLN A 498 9.74 -18.28 -5.87
CA GLN A 498 9.91 -17.05 -5.10
C GLN A 498 10.46 -15.91 -5.94
N LEU A 499 11.58 -16.13 -6.66
CA LEU A 499 12.19 -15.10 -7.47
C LEU A 499 11.31 -14.69 -8.65
N PHE A 500 10.60 -15.64 -9.26
CA PHE A 500 9.71 -15.34 -10.39
C PHE A 500 8.46 -14.59 -9.95
N ASN A 501 7.89 -14.94 -8.79
CA ASN A 501 6.78 -14.22 -8.19
C ASN A 501 7.17 -12.77 -7.92
N LEU A 502 8.32 -12.53 -7.26
CA LEU A 502 8.84 -11.20 -7.01
C LEU A 502 8.98 -10.37 -8.29
N PHE A 503 9.61 -10.91 -9.34
CA PHE A 503 9.75 -10.18 -10.61
C PHE A 503 8.39 -9.87 -11.25
N SER A 504 7.42 -10.78 -11.12
CA SER A 504 6.06 -10.56 -11.64
C SER A 504 5.33 -9.45 -10.88
N VAL A 505 5.27 -9.54 -9.55
CA VAL A 505 4.52 -8.57 -8.73
C VAL A 505 5.16 -7.19 -8.70
N ALA A 506 6.49 -7.11 -8.78
CA ALA A 506 7.23 -5.86 -8.88
C ALA A 506 7.37 -5.34 -10.33
N ALA A 507 6.75 -6.03 -11.31
CA ALA A 507 6.80 -5.69 -12.74
C ALA A 507 8.24 -5.52 -13.29
N ILE A 508 9.19 -6.30 -12.77
CA ILE A 508 10.61 -6.24 -13.14
C ILE A 508 10.76 -6.89 -14.51
N THR A 509 10.94 -6.04 -15.51
CA THR A 509 11.07 -6.43 -16.93
C THR A 509 12.10 -5.54 -17.63
N ASP A 510 12.55 -5.96 -18.79
CA ASP A 510 13.14 -5.05 -19.78
C ASP A 510 12.02 -4.29 -20.51
N PRO A 511 11.96 -2.94 -20.49
CA PRO A 511 12.97 -1.99 -20.00
C PRO A 511 12.75 -1.45 -18.57
N ILE A 512 11.68 -1.83 -17.87
CA ILE A 512 11.27 -1.29 -16.56
C ILE A 512 12.01 -2.00 -15.39
N ARG A 513 13.34 -1.99 -15.40
CA ARG A 513 14.18 -2.72 -14.42
C ARG A 513 14.30 -2.03 -13.07
N ASP A 514 14.23 -0.71 -13.07
CA ASP A 514 14.61 0.09 -11.90
C ASP A 514 13.42 0.44 -10.99
N ASN A 515 12.19 0.11 -11.40
CA ASN A 515 10.98 0.53 -10.70
C ASN A 515 10.49 -0.46 -9.62
N ASN A 516 11.41 -1.05 -8.86
CA ASN A 516 11.11 -1.94 -7.73
C ASN A 516 11.84 -1.53 -6.43
N ILE A 517 11.42 -2.05 -5.28
CA ILE A 517 12.00 -1.74 -3.97
C ILE A 517 13.45 -2.23 -3.86
N LEU A 518 13.73 -3.42 -4.39
CA LEU A 518 15.03 -4.10 -4.23
C LEU A 518 16.11 -3.55 -5.14
N LYS A 519 15.73 -2.75 -6.16
CA LYS A 519 16.63 -2.11 -7.13
C LYS A 519 17.66 -3.09 -7.67
N PHE A 520 17.20 -4.23 -8.21
CA PHE A 520 18.08 -5.23 -8.80
C PHE A 520 19.06 -4.61 -9.82
N SER A 521 20.34 -4.87 -9.61
CA SER A 521 21.42 -4.40 -10.47
C SER A 521 21.73 -5.38 -11.61
N ALA A 522 22.63 -5.04 -12.52
CA ALA A 522 22.97 -5.82 -13.71
C ALA A 522 24.47 -6.19 -13.75
N PRO A 523 24.94 -7.06 -12.84
CA PRO A 523 26.37 -7.38 -12.67
C PRO A 523 27.00 -8.19 -13.80
N GLY A 524 26.19 -8.66 -14.75
CA GLY A 524 26.61 -9.55 -15.82
C GLY A 524 26.73 -11.01 -15.39
N ILE A 525 27.58 -11.75 -16.10
CA ILE A 525 27.76 -13.18 -15.96
C ILE A 525 29.22 -13.56 -16.21
N ARG A 526 29.73 -14.55 -15.46
CA ARG A 526 31.01 -15.20 -15.73
C ARG A 526 30.74 -16.53 -16.41
N TYR A 527 30.97 -16.62 -17.71
CA TYR A 527 30.72 -17.87 -18.43
C TYR A 527 31.76 -18.93 -18.07
N ASN A 528 31.31 -20.18 -17.97
CA ASN A 528 32.12 -21.35 -17.64
C ASN A 528 33.22 -21.69 -18.67
N TYR A 529 33.36 -20.94 -19.76
CA TYR A 529 34.39 -21.11 -20.77
C TYR A 529 35.25 -19.84 -20.97
N LEU A 530 35.00 -18.79 -20.18
CA LEU A 530 35.76 -17.54 -20.22
C LEU A 530 36.62 -17.38 -18.97
N THR A 531 37.72 -16.65 -19.12
CA THR A 531 38.59 -16.28 -18.00
C THR A 531 38.06 -15.05 -17.26
N GLY A 532 37.51 -14.08 -18.01
CA GLY A 532 36.89 -12.86 -17.51
C GLY A 532 35.37 -12.94 -17.37
N ILE A 533 34.75 -11.77 -17.20
CA ILE A 533 33.29 -11.61 -17.08
C ILE A 533 32.73 -10.90 -18.31
N THR A 534 31.45 -11.12 -18.57
CA THR A 534 30.68 -10.38 -19.57
C THR A 534 29.63 -9.55 -18.86
N ILE A 535 29.71 -8.22 -19.01
CA ILE A 535 28.68 -7.29 -18.55
C ILE A 535 27.88 -6.87 -19.79
N PRO A 536 26.66 -7.40 -19.99
CA PRO A 536 25.90 -7.09 -21.18
C PRO A 536 25.47 -5.62 -21.19
N VAL A 537 25.44 -5.02 -22.37
CA VAL A 537 24.83 -3.71 -22.60
C VAL A 537 23.31 -3.89 -22.54
N ILE A 538 22.79 -4.02 -21.30
CA ILE A 538 21.37 -4.05 -20.92
C ILE A 538 20.62 -5.36 -21.32
N GLY A 539 20.10 -6.09 -20.31
CA GLY A 539 19.19 -7.26 -20.49
C GLY A 539 19.55 -8.57 -19.78
N GLY A 540 20.82 -8.77 -19.41
CA GLY A 540 21.36 -10.11 -19.04
C GLY A 540 21.81 -10.30 -17.59
N ALA A 541 21.13 -9.74 -16.58
CA ALA A 541 21.45 -10.06 -15.18
C ALA A 541 20.82 -11.40 -14.78
N TYR A 542 21.59 -12.49 -14.74
CA TYR A 542 21.07 -13.84 -14.51
C TYR A 542 21.05 -14.21 -13.02
N TYR A 543 20.03 -13.77 -12.28
CA TYR A 543 19.94 -14.04 -10.84
C TYR A 543 19.76 -15.52 -10.53
N ARG A 544 20.61 -16.07 -9.66
CA ARG A 544 20.63 -17.48 -9.24
C ARG A 544 19.44 -17.83 -8.35
N THR A 545 18.86 -19.00 -8.58
CA THR A 545 17.88 -19.64 -7.69
C THR A 545 18.44 -20.95 -7.16
N ARG A 546 17.98 -21.44 -6.00
CA ARG A 546 18.38 -22.74 -5.42
C ARG A 546 17.74 -23.96 -6.10
N SER A 547 16.74 -23.74 -6.96
CA SER A 547 16.05 -24.80 -7.70
C SER A 547 16.05 -24.50 -9.20
N ALA A 548 15.88 -25.54 -10.02
CA ALA A 548 15.77 -25.43 -11.47
C ALA A 548 14.64 -26.33 -11.98
N SER A 549 13.82 -25.83 -12.90
CA SER A 549 12.78 -26.59 -13.61
C SER A 549 13.34 -27.61 -14.61
N ILE A 550 14.60 -27.46 -15.04
CA ILE A 550 15.27 -28.36 -16.00
C ILE A 550 16.29 -29.25 -15.27
N PRO A 551 16.17 -30.59 -15.35
CA PRO A 551 17.16 -31.51 -14.79
C PRO A 551 18.58 -31.23 -15.31
N GLY A 552 19.56 -31.18 -14.41
CA GLY A 552 20.98 -30.95 -14.76
C GLY A 552 21.36 -29.50 -15.06
N LYS A 553 20.44 -28.54 -14.98
CA LYS A 553 20.74 -27.11 -15.07
C LYS A 553 20.54 -26.41 -13.73
N SER A 554 20.87 -25.13 -13.70
CA SER A 554 20.58 -24.22 -12.60
C SER A 554 19.49 -23.24 -13.02
N GLY A 555 18.59 -22.89 -12.10
CA GLY A 555 17.59 -21.87 -12.36
C GLY A 555 18.24 -20.49 -12.32
N THR A 556 17.89 -19.66 -13.31
CA THR A 556 18.21 -18.24 -13.28
C THR A 556 17.05 -17.38 -13.76
N ARG A 557 16.94 -16.17 -13.21
CA ARG A 557 16.00 -15.17 -13.69
C ARG A 557 16.74 -13.99 -14.28
N ALA A 558 16.52 -13.72 -15.56
CA ALA A 558 16.95 -12.49 -16.22
C ALA A 558 15.80 -11.49 -16.37
N PHE A 559 16.15 -10.23 -16.63
CA PHE A 559 15.16 -9.16 -16.86
C PHE A 559 14.29 -9.41 -18.10
N ASN A 560 14.82 -10.09 -19.12
CA ASN A 560 14.14 -10.33 -20.39
C ASN A 560 13.36 -11.67 -20.40
N GLY A 561 13.29 -12.38 -19.26
CA GLY A 561 12.64 -13.68 -19.15
C GLY A 561 13.55 -14.75 -18.53
N GLY A 562 12.97 -15.86 -18.08
CA GLY A 562 13.69 -16.97 -17.47
C GLY A 562 14.71 -17.61 -18.41
N ALA A 563 15.86 -18.00 -17.87
CA ALA A 563 16.86 -18.80 -18.59
C ALA A 563 17.40 -19.86 -17.64
N SER A 564 17.57 -21.08 -18.10
CA SER A 564 18.46 -22.03 -17.44
C SER A 564 19.89 -21.71 -17.84
N SER A 565 20.83 -21.87 -16.93
CA SER A 565 22.25 -21.73 -17.26
C SER A 565 23.04 -22.95 -16.76
N PRO A 566 24.22 -23.22 -17.36
CA PRO A 566 25.19 -24.12 -16.77
C PRO A 566 25.46 -23.77 -15.30
N ARG A 567 25.59 -24.80 -14.46
CA ARG A 567 25.86 -24.65 -13.03
C ARG A 567 27.23 -24.03 -12.78
N GLY A 568 28.19 -24.30 -13.66
CA GLY A 568 29.52 -23.68 -13.61
C GLY A 568 29.58 -22.21 -14.07
N ASN A 569 28.49 -21.61 -14.57
CA ASN A 569 28.49 -20.15 -14.78
C ASN A 569 28.52 -19.41 -13.43
N GLY A 570 29.19 -18.27 -13.37
CA GLY A 570 29.14 -17.36 -12.23
C GLY A 570 28.01 -16.35 -12.43
N CYS A 571 27.08 -16.27 -11.48
CA CYS A 571 25.91 -15.42 -11.55
C CYS A 571 25.60 -14.78 -10.19
N PRO A 572 24.95 -13.60 -10.15
CA PRO A 572 24.65 -12.94 -8.89
C PRO A 572 23.61 -13.68 -8.04
N VAL A 573 23.73 -13.52 -6.73
CA VAL A 573 22.81 -14.05 -5.72
C VAL A 573 22.19 -12.88 -4.94
N ARG A 574 20.87 -12.90 -4.81
CA ARG A 574 20.09 -12.02 -3.94
C ARG A 574 19.31 -12.89 -2.96
N CYS A 575 19.61 -12.81 -1.68
CA CYS A 575 19.02 -13.71 -0.69
C CYS A 575 17.64 -13.24 -0.20
N ILE A 576 16.79 -14.21 0.10
CA ILE A 576 15.49 -14.05 0.75
C ILE A 576 15.57 -14.59 2.18
N LYS A 577 14.80 -14.01 3.11
CA LYS A 577 14.68 -14.51 4.49
C LYS A 577 14.07 -15.93 4.45
N ASN A 578 14.67 -16.86 5.20
CA ASN A 578 14.24 -18.26 5.26
C ASN A 578 12.86 -18.44 5.90
#